data_AF-A0A8E2W7N4-F1
#
_entry.id   AF-A0A8E2W7N4-F1
#
_cell.length_a   1.000
_cell.length_b   1.000
_cell.length_c   1.000
_cell.angle_alpha   90.00
_cell.angle_beta   90.00
_cell.angle_gamma   90.00
#
_symmetry.space_group_name_H-M   'P 1'
#
loop_
_entity.id
_entity.type
_entity.pdbx_description
1 polymer ?
#
loop_
_entity_poly.entity_id
_entity_poly.type
_entity_poly.pdbx_seq_one_letter_code
_entity_poly.pdbx_strand_id
1 'polypeptide(L)'
;MLLGRVATVSACISQRHLPKAHFDTVLALSQWFGACGVQVAHSGTLIGILLDANAPKAALRAGEIAKTATDTGFADVQMFSLNAEGAVLQ
;
A
#
# COMPACT_ATOMS: atom_id res chain seq x y z
N MET A 1 7.86 -4.54 9.72
CA MET A 1 7.22 -4.03 10.96
C MET A 1 5.97 -4.85 11.30
N LEU A 2 5.65 -5.04 12.59
CA LEU A 2 4.50 -5.85 13.05
C LEU A 2 3.16 -5.34 12.51
N LEU A 3 2.95 -4.01 12.50
CA LEU A 3 1.72 -3.39 12.03
C LEU A 3 1.37 -3.79 10.60
N GLY A 4 2.33 -3.68 9.67
CA GLY A 4 2.10 -4.04 8.26
C GLY A 4 1.76 -5.51 8.07
N ARG A 5 2.38 -6.41 8.85
CA ARG A 5 2.05 -7.84 8.83
C ARG A 5 0.63 -8.10 9.31
N VAL A 6 0.23 -7.50 10.43
CA VAL A 6 -1.13 -7.65 10.99
C VAL A 6 -2.18 -7.07 10.03
N ALA A 7 -1.92 -5.89 9.46
CA ALA A 7 -2.78 -5.28 8.45
C ALA A 7 -2.96 -6.20 7.24
N THR A 8 -1.88 -6.82 6.75
CA THR A 8 -1.93 -7.75 5.61
C THR A 8 -2.75 -8.99 5.93
N VAL A 9 -2.58 -9.57 7.12
CA VAL A 9 -3.39 -10.71 7.56
C VAL A 9 -4.87 -10.34 7.61
N SER A 10 -5.21 -9.19 8.20
CA SER A 10 -6.59 -8.68 8.23
C SER A 10 -7.15 -8.47 6.82
N ALA A 11 -6.36 -7.90 5.92
CA ALA A 11 -6.71 -7.65 4.54
C ALA A 11 -6.97 -8.96 3.76
N CYS A 12 -6.14 -9.99 3.97
CA CYS A 12 -6.35 -11.32 3.41
C CYS A 12 -7.63 -11.99 3.96
N ILE A 13 -7.95 -11.82 5.25
CA ILE A 13 -9.21 -12.31 5.82
C ILE A 13 -10.38 -11.59 5.16
N SER A 14 -10.34 -10.25 5.07
CA SER A 14 -11.35 -9.46 4.38
C SER A 14 -11.54 -9.90 2.93
N GLN A 15 -10.46 -10.19 2.21
CA GLN A 15 -10.51 -10.67 0.82
C GLN A 15 -11.26 -12.00 0.68
N ARG A 16 -11.14 -12.91 1.65
CA ARG A 16 -11.88 -14.19 1.64
C ARG A 16 -13.38 -14.01 1.83
N HIS A 17 -13.81 -12.96 2.54
CA HIS A 17 -15.22 -12.69 2.82
C HIS A 17 -15.87 -11.77 1.78
N LEU A 18 -15.14 -10.76 1.29
CA LEU A 18 -15.59 -9.81 0.30
C LEU A 18 -14.45 -9.54 -0.71
N PRO A 19 -14.38 -10.32 -1.80
CA PRO A 19 -13.32 -10.22 -2.79
C PRO A 19 -13.27 -8.85 -3.47
N LYS A 20 -12.06 -8.32 -3.61
CA LYS A 20 -11.76 -7.05 -4.30
C LYS A 20 -10.97 -7.35 -5.55
N ALA A 21 -11.40 -6.81 -6.68
CA ALA A 21 -10.90 -7.14 -8.01
C ALA A 21 -9.37 -6.99 -8.17
N HIS A 22 -8.77 -6.02 -7.49
CA HIS A 22 -7.34 -5.72 -7.63
C HIS A 22 -6.49 -6.10 -6.41
N PHE A 23 -7.03 -6.87 -5.46
CA PHE A 23 -6.32 -7.21 -4.23
C PHE A 23 -4.97 -7.90 -4.48
N ASP A 24 -4.96 -8.90 -5.37
CA ASP A 24 -3.75 -9.66 -5.67
C ASP A 24 -2.69 -8.80 -6.37
N THR A 25 -3.11 -7.84 -7.19
CA THR A 25 -2.20 -6.85 -7.79
C THR A 25 -1.54 -6.00 -6.71
N VAL A 26 -2.30 -5.47 -5.74
CA VAL A 26 -1.72 -4.68 -4.63
C VAL A 26 -0.79 -5.53 -3.78
N LEU A 27 -1.16 -6.78 -3.51
CA LEU A 27 -0.33 -7.71 -2.75
C LEU A 27 0.99 -8.00 -3.47
N ALA A 28 0.96 -8.22 -4.79
CA ALA A 28 2.15 -8.42 -5.61
C ALA A 28 3.04 -7.17 -5.62
N LEU A 29 2.48 -5.97 -5.78
CA LEU A 29 3.23 -4.72 -5.69
C LEU A 29 3.87 -4.54 -4.31
N SER A 30 3.13 -4.82 -3.23
CA SER A 30 3.64 -4.76 -1.86
C SER A 30 4.87 -5.66 -1.69
N GLN A 31 4.82 -6.89 -2.22
CA GLN A 31 5.95 -7.82 -2.17
C GLN A 31 7.13 -7.36 -3.05
N TRP A 32 6.85 -6.92 -4.28
CA TRP A 32 7.86 -6.49 -5.23
C TRP A 32 8.69 -5.30 -4.74
N PHE A 33 8.04 -4.31 -4.12
CA PHE A 33 8.70 -3.11 -3.61
C PHE A 33 9.22 -3.24 -2.16
N GLY A 34 9.13 -4.43 -1.57
CA GLY A 34 9.59 -4.67 -0.20
C GLY A 34 8.84 -3.81 0.82
N ALA A 35 7.53 -3.67 0.65
CA ALA A 35 6.68 -2.89 1.54
C ALA A 35 6.48 -3.60 2.90
N CYS A 36 6.04 -2.85 3.90
CA CYS A 36 5.70 -3.38 5.21
C CYS A 36 4.42 -4.24 5.20
N GLY A 37 3.50 -3.98 4.28
CA GLY A 37 2.26 -4.74 4.13
C GLY A 37 1.17 -4.02 3.33
N VAL A 38 -0.02 -4.62 3.32
CA VAL A 38 -1.24 -4.11 2.66
C VAL A 38 -2.32 -3.86 3.71
N GLN A 39 -3.08 -2.79 3.56
CA GLN A 39 -4.32 -2.55 4.29
C GLN A 39 -5.51 -2.55 3.32
N VAL A 40 -6.69 -2.86 3.86
CA VAL A 40 -7.97 -2.65 3.18
C VAL A 40 -8.89 -1.84 4.11
N ALA A 41 -9.46 -0.75 3.60
CA ALA A 41 -10.40 0.08 4.35
C ALA A 41 -11.71 -0.68 4.64
N HIS A 42 -12.46 -0.24 5.65
CA HIS A 42 -13.67 -0.93 6.11
C HIS A 42 -14.71 -1.17 5.00
N SER A 43 -14.97 -0.16 4.16
CA SER A 43 -15.88 -0.25 3.01
C SER A 43 -15.35 -1.15 1.89
N GLY A 44 -14.06 -1.49 1.91
CA GLY A 44 -13.37 -2.25 0.87
C GLY A 44 -13.07 -1.47 -0.41
N THR A 45 -13.41 -0.17 -0.47
CA THR A 45 -13.23 0.69 -1.65
C THR A 45 -11.82 1.25 -1.78
N LEU A 46 -11.02 1.17 -0.72
CA LEU A 46 -9.64 1.64 -0.69
C LEU A 46 -8.72 0.52 -0.21
N ILE A 47 -7.62 0.34 -0.94
CA ILE A 47 -6.55 -0.60 -0.60
C ILE A 47 -5.25 0.21 -0.55
N GLY A 48 -4.47 0.05 0.52
CA GLY A 48 -3.24 0.82 0.72
C GLY A 48 -2.01 -0.08 0.85
N ILE A 49 -0.86 0.41 0.37
CA ILE A 49 0.46 -0.19 0.59
C ILE A 49 1.17 0.61 1.69
N LEU A 50 1.68 -0.08 2.71
CA LEU A 50 2.40 0.53 3.83
C LEU A 50 3.91 0.42 3.60
N LEU A 51 4.63 1.54 3.65
CA LEU A 51 6.09 1.58 3.59
C LEU A 51 6.68 1.97 4.94
N ASP A 52 7.91 1.54 5.20
CA ASP A 52 8.71 2.09 6.30
C ASP A 52 9.26 3.45 5.84
N ALA A 53 8.79 4.53 6.47
CA ALA A 53 9.20 5.89 6.14
C ALA A 53 10.70 6.15 6.43
N ASN A 54 11.29 5.40 7.36
CA ASN A 54 12.72 5.51 7.69
C ASN A 54 13.60 4.69 6.75
N ALA A 55 13.02 3.82 5.93
CA ALA A 55 13.80 3.02 5.00
C ALA A 55 14.34 3.90 3.86
N PRO A 56 15.57 3.63 3.39
CA PRO A 56 16.14 4.38 2.28
C PRO A 56 15.19 4.43 1.08
N LYS A 57 15.13 5.60 0.43
CA LYS A 57 14.34 5.83 -0.79
C LYS A 57 12.85 5.48 -0.62
N ALA A 58 12.28 5.57 0.58
CA ALA A 58 10.86 5.30 0.81
C ALA A 58 9.95 6.18 -0.07
N ALA A 59 10.27 7.48 -0.17
CA ALA A 59 9.57 8.43 -1.04
C ALA A 59 9.63 8.03 -2.53
N LEU A 60 10.83 7.65 -3.02
CA LEU A 60 11.01 7.21 -4.40
C LEU A 60 10.19 5.94 -4.67
N ARG A 61 10.26 4.95 -3.78
CA ARG A 61 9.47 3.71 -3.90
C ARG A 61 7.97 3.98 -3.85
N ALA A 62 7.52 4.92 -3.03
CA ALA A 62 6.11 5.34 -3.02
C ALA A 62 5.70 5.86 -4.40
N GLY A 63 6.53 6.71 -5.02
CA GLY A 63 6.30 7.22 -6.38
C GLY A 63 6.29 6.11 -7.45
N GLU A 64 7.21 5.15 -7.38
CA GLU A 64 7.25 3.99 -8.29
C GLU A 64 6.03 3.09 -8.12
N ILE A 65 5.61 2.84 -6.88
CA ILE A 65 4.37 2.11 -6.57
C ILE A 65 3.17 2.86 -7.14
N ALA A 66 3.08 4.17 -6.92
CA ALA A 66 1.95 4.97 -7.38
C ALA A 66 1.84 4.95 -8.91
N LYS A 67 2.96 5.15 -9.61
CA LYS A 67 3.05 5.04 -11.06
C LYS A 67 2.61 3.64 -11.54
N THR A 68 3.15 2.58 -10.94
CA THR A 68 2.80 1.21 -11.33
C THR A 68 1.33 0.90 -11.06
N ALA A 69 0.77 1.37 -9.95
CA ALA A 69 -0.65 1.22 -9.65
C ALA A 69 -1.52 1.91 -10.71
N THR A 70 -1.21 3.16 -11.08
CA THR A 70 -1.90 3.85 -12.17
C THR A 70 -1.79 3.10 -13.50
N ASP A 71 -0.59 2.63 -13.86
CA ASP A 71 -0.34 1.87 -15.09
C ASP A 71 -1.10 0.52 -15.12
N THR A 72 -1.44 -0.04 -13.96
CA THR A 72 -2.26 -1.27 -13.81
C THR A 72 -3.77 -1.02 -13.71
N GLY A 73 -4.22 0.23 -13.84
CA GLY A 73 -5.64 0.59 -13.94
C GLY A 73 -6.29 1.09 -12.64
N PHE A 74 -5.51 1.38 -11.60
CA PHE A 74 -6.05 2.05 -10.40
C PHE A 74 -6.31 3.54 -10.69
N ALA A 75 -7.54 3.98 -10.43
CA ALA A 75 -7.89 5.39 -10.39
C ALA A 75 -7.59 5.98 -9.00
N ASP A 76 -7.42 7.31 -8.93
CA ASP A 76 -7.27 8.08 -7.68
C ASP A 76 -6.18 7.53 -6.74
N VAL A 77 -4.95 7.41 -7.26
CA VAL A 77 -3.79 6.95 -6.49
C VAL A 77 -3.21 8.13 -5.70
N GLN A 78 -3.21 8.00 -4.37
CA GLN A 78 -2.70 9.03 -3.47
C GLN A 78 -1.56 8.48 -2.60
N MET A 79 -0.57 9.35 -2.32
CA MET A 79 0.54 9.05 -1.43
C MET A 79 0.46 9.94 -0.20
N PHE A 80 0.62 9.33 0.97
CA PHE A 80 0.63 10.04 2.24
C PHE A 80 1.88 9.67 3.03
N SER A 81 2.46 10.65 3.71
CA SER A 81 3.54 10.42 4.66
C SER A 81 3.01 10.71 6.07
N LEU A 82 3.12 9.74 6.97
CA LEU A 82 2.66 9.87 8.36
C LEU A 82 3.88 9.94 9.28
N ASN A 83 3.84 10.84 10.27
CA ASN A 83 4.94 11.06 11.21
C ASN A 83 6.29 11.35 10.53
N ALA A 84 6.25 11.83 9.29
CA ALA A 84 7.41 12.28 8.53
C ALA A 84 7.47 13.80 8.56
N GLU A 85 7.57 14.36 9.77
CA GLU A 85 7.92 15.77 9.96
C GLU A 85 9.26 16.01 9.23
N GLY A 86 9.22 16.71 8.09
CA GLY A 86 10.40 17.06 7.28
C GLY A 86 10.50 16.39 5.89
N ALA A 87 9.67 15.40 5.55
CA ALA A 87 9.64 14.83 4.20
C ALA A 87 8.32 15.20 3.49
N VAL A 88 8.23 16.46 3.09
CA VAL A 88 7.19 16.89 2.14
C VAL A 88 7.52 16.23 0.81
N LEU A 89 6.65 15.35 0.34
CA LEU A 89 6.65 14.88 -1.04
C LEU A 89 6.15 16.07 -1.89
N GLN A 90 7.07 16.71 -2.62
CA GLN A 90 6.73 17.60 -3.73
C GLN A 90 6.45 16.78 -4.99
#